data_AF-A0A2W6S433-F1
#
_entry.id   AF-A0A2W6S433-F1
#
_cell.length_a   1.000
_cell.length_b   1.000
_cell.length_c   1.000
_cell.angle_alpha   90.00
_cell.angle_beta   90.00
_cell.angle_gamma   90.00
#
_symmetry.space_group_name_H-M   'P 1'
#
loop_
_entity.id
_entity.type
_entity.pdbx_description
1 polymer ?
#
loop_
_entity_poly.entity_id
_entity_poly.type
_entity_poly.pdbx_seq_one_letter_code
_entity_poly.pdbx_strand_id
1 'polypeptide(L)' 'QTENIDIILGGHTHTFLPEPQTFTNRAGKNVLVNQVGWAGLLLGRIDFFFDSNKNVKHISWNNQVIDSSIIA' A
#
# COMPACT_ATOMS: atom_id res chain seq x y z
N GLN A 1 5.14 16.27 8.07
CA GLN A 1 5.86 15.77 6.87
C GLN A 1 6.88 14.74 7.32
N THR A 2 7.07 13.67 6.55
CA THR A 2 7.95 12.53 6.88
C THR A 2 9.33 12.65 6.21
N GLU A 3 10.26 11.77 6.57
CA GLU A 3 11.56 11.55 5.93
C GLU A 3 12.02 10.12 6.20
N ASN A 4 12.81 9.52 5.29
CA ASN A 4 13.32 8.13 5.40
C ASN A 4 12.23 7.05 5.49
N ILE A 5 11.04 7.33 4.96
CA ILE A 5 9.91 6.39 4.88
C ILE A 5 9.57 6.20 3.41
N ASP A 6 9.53 4.95 2.95
CA ASP A 6 9.19 4.60 1.56
C ASP A 6 7.70 4.23 1.40
N ILE A 7 7.09 3.67 2.46
CA ILE A 7 5.69 3.28 2.50
C ILE A 7 5.05 3.58 3.86
N ILE A 8 3.78 4.00 3.83
CA ILE A 8 2.91 4.13 5.01
C ILE A 8 1.69 3.24 4.79
N LEU A 9 1.49 2.29 5.70
CA LEU A 9 0.26 1.48 5.76
C LEU A 9 -0.64 2.09 6.84
N GLY A 10 -1.70 2.76 6.38
CA GLY A 10 -2.63 3.51 7.22
C GLY A 10 -3.64 2.63 7.95
N GLY A 11 -4.46 3.30 8.76
CA GLY A 11 -5.56 2.73 9.53
C GLY A 11 -6.34 3.83 10.24
N HIS A 12 -7.11 3.48 11.27
CA HIS A 12 -7.88 4.39 12.12
C HIS A 12 -9.05 5.14 11.45
N THR A 13 -8.87 5.78 10.30
CA THR A 13 -9.92 6.59 9.63
C THR A 13 -10.94 5.78 8.83
N HIS A 14 -10.73 4.46 8.71
CA HIS A 14 -11.55 3.56 7.90
C HIS A 14 -11.61 3.91 6.41
N THR A 15 -10.64 4.69 5.90
CA THR A 15 -10.53 5.07 4.48
C THR A 15 -10.31 3.85 3.59
N PHE A 16 -11.13 3.71 2.56
CA PHE A 16 -10.91 2.78 1.45
C PHE A 16 -10.17 3.51 0.33
N LEU A 17 -8.90 3.16 0.12
CA LEU A 17 -8.16 3.61 -1.06
C LEU A 17 -8.34 2.56 -2.18
N PRO A 18 -8.88 2.94 -3.36
CA PRO A 18 -9.03 2.01 -4.48
C PRO A 18 -7.67 1.53 -5.00
N GLU A 19 -6.63 2.36 -4.83
CA GLU A 19 -5.25 2.02 -5.08
C GLU A 19 -4.31 2.81 -4.14
N PRO A 20 -3.11 2.28 -3.82
CA PRO A 20 -2.02 3.03 -3.21
C PRO A 20 -1.76 4.38 -3.88
N GLN A 21 -1.62 5.43 -3.07
CA GLN A 21 -1.35 6.79 -3.52
C GLN A 21 0.10 7.18 -3.27
N THR A 22 0.67 8.05 -4.10
CA THR A 22 2.04 8.54 -3.94
C THR A 22 2.05 9.98 -3.44
N PHE A 23 2.86 10.26 -2.43
CA PHE A 23 3.07 11.60 -1.88
C PHE A 23 4.57 11.92 -1.81
N THR A 24 4.92 13.20 -1.87
CA THR A 24 6.30 13.65 -1.71
C THR A 24 6.56 14.04 -0.25
N ASN A 25 7.66 13.55 0.33
CA ASN A 25 8.06 13.85 1.69
C ASN A 25 8.92 15.13 1.79
N ARG A 26 9.36 15.51 3.00
CA ARG A 26 10.12 16.77 3.20
C ARG A 26 11.49 16.78 2.53
N ALA A 27 12.02 15.60 2.20
CA ALA A 27 13.29 15.43 1.49
C ALA A 27 13.09 15.29 -0.04
N GLY A 28 11.87 15.55 -0.55
CA GLY A 28 11.58 15.45 -1.98
C GLY A 28 11.45 14.00 -2.50
N LYS A 29 11.43 12.99 -1.62
CA LYS A 29 11.30 11.57 -2.03
C LYS A 29 9.82 11.15 -2.05
N ASN A 30 9.49 10.26 -2.98
CA ASN A 30 8.16 9.66 -3.07
C ASN A 30 7.93 8.66 -1.93
N VAL A 31 6.70 8.64 -1.41
CA VAL A 31 6.22 7.76 -0.35
C VAL A 31 4.89 7.18 -0.79
N LEU A 32 4.80 5.86 -0.79
CA LEU A 32 3.56 5.16 -1.08
C LEU A 32 2.67 5.14 0.17
N VAL A 33 1.38 5.41 0.02
CA VAL A 33 0.41 5.39 1.13
C VAL A 33 -0.77 4.52 0.73
N ASN A 34 -1.12 3.54 1.56
CA ASN A 34 -2.29 2.69 1.31
C ASN A 34 -3.10 2.43 2.59
N GLN A 35 -4.40 2.21 2.44
CA GLN A 35 -5.33 1.85 3.51
C GLN A 35 -6.54 1.14 2.90
N VAL A 36 -6.94 0.00 3.47
CA VAL A 36 -7.96 -0.89 2.90
C VAL A 36 -9.26 -0.90 3.70
N GLY A 37 -9.62 0.23 4.30
CA GLY A 37 -10.87 0.40 5.03
C GLY A 37 -10.86 -0.25 6.41
N TRP A 38 -11.88 -1.07 6.69
CA TRP A 38 -12.19 -1.59 8.03
C TRP A 38 -12.97 -2.92 7.97
N ALA A 39 -13.22 -3.50 9.16
CA ALA A 39 -14.00 -4.74 9.37
C ALA A 39 -13.52 -5.98 8.61
N GLY A 40 -12.28 -5.98 8.10
CA GLY A 40 -11.78 -7.10 7.30
C GLY A 40 -12.59 -7.31 6.02
N LEU A 41 -13.14 -6.24 5.44
CA LEU A 41 -13.86 -6.31 4.16
C LEU A 41 -12.90 -6.48 2.97
N LEU A 42 -11.70 -5.91 3.08
CA LEU A 42 -10.64 -6.02 2.09
C LEU A 42 -9.34 -6.48 2.73
N LEU A 43 -8.59 -7.33 2.02
CA LEU A 43 -7.20 -7.65 2.30
C LEU A 43 -6.31 -6.93 1.27
N GLY A 44 -5.52 -5.97 1.74
CA GLY A 44 -4.54 -5.27 0.91
C GLY A 44 -3.28 -6.09 0.69
N ARG A 45 -2.83 -6.19 -0.55
CA ARG A 45 -1.55 -6.76 -0.96
C ARG A 45 -0.78 -5.75 -1.78
N ILE A 46 0.49 -5.54 -1.43
CA ILE A 46 1.43 -4.72 -2.19
C ILE A 46 2.71 -5.53 -2.34
N ASP A 47 3.09 -5.84 -3.58
CA ASP A 47 4.32 -6.57 -3.88
C ASP A 47 5.36 -5.59 -4.44
N PHE A 48 6.55 -5.60 -3.85
CA PHE A 48 7.71 -4.82 -4.31
C PHE A 48 8.68 -5.72 -5.05
N PHE A 49 9.04 -5.33 -6.27
CA PHE A 49 10.02 -6.03 -7.08
C PHE A 49 11.30 -5.22 -7.13
N PHE A 50 12.38 -5.80 -6.62
CA PHE A 50 13.70 -5.17 -6.57
C PHE A 50 14.62 -5.68 -7.68
N ASP A 51 15.48 -4.81 -8.19
CA ASP A 51 16.60 -5.21 -9.05
C ASP A 51 17.80 -5.74 -8.23
N SER A 52 18.86 -6.17 -8.91
CA SER A 52 20.10 -6.64 -8.27
C SER A 52 20.80 -5.59 -7.40
N ASN A 53 20.52 -4.31 -7.66
CA ASN A 53 21.06 -3.17 -6.94
C ASN A 53 20.14 -2.71 -5.79
N LYS A 54 19.08 -3.49 -5.49
CA LYS A 54 18.05 -3.22 -4.47
C LYS A 54 17.22 -1.96 -4.76
N ASN A 55 17.16 -1.50 -6.01
CA ASN A 55 16.21 -0.47 -6.40
C ASN A 55 14.84 -1.09 -6.67
N VAL A 56 13.77 -0.37 -6.32
CA VAL A 56 12.40 -0.77 -6.67
C VAL A 56 12.23 -0.60 -8.18
N LYS A 57 12.03 -1.71 -8.89
CA LYS A 57 11.79 -1.75 -10.34
C LYS A 57 10.31 -1.65 -10.68
N HIS A 58 9.47 -2.30 -9.88
CA HIS A 58 8.03 -2.36 -10.08
C HIS A 58 7.31 -2.55 -8.74
N ILE A 59 6.08 -2.06 -8.67
CA ILE A 59 5.16 -2.26 -7.55
C ILE A 59 3.85 -2.74 -8.15
N SER A 60 3.35 -3.89 -7.68
CA SER A 60 1.99 -4.33 -7.97
C SER A 60 1.16 -4.30 -6.70
N TRP A 61 -0.15 -4.20 -6.87
CA TRP A 61 -1.10 -4.03 -5.79
C TRP A 61 -2.38 -4.85 -6.02
N ASN A 62 -3.09 -5.21 -4.96
CA ASN A 62 -4.42 -5.77 -5.07
C ASN A 62 -5.18 -5.54 -3.76
N ASN A 63 -6.43 -5.13 -3.87
CA ASN A 63 -7.36 -5.13 -2.75
C ASN A 63 -8.32 -6.30 -2.95
N GLN A 64 -8.09 -7.38 -2.23
CA GLN A 64 -8.90 -8.58 -2.32
C GLN A 64 -10.13 -8.45 -1.43
N VAL A 65 -11.33 -8.55 -2.01
CA VAL A 65 -12.59 -8.59 -1.24
C VAL A 65 -12.65 -9.88 -0.43
N ILE A 66 -12.93 -9.75 0.86
CA ILE A 66 -13.13 -10.89 1.76
C ILE A 66 -14.60 -11.28 1.74
N ASP A 67 -14.89 -12.36 1.02
CA ASP A 67 -16.21 -12.98 0.94
C ASP A 67 -16.08 -14.52 0.91
N SER A 68 -17.21 -15.21 0.74
CA SER A 68 -17.27 -16.68 0.72
C SER A 68 -16.42 -17.33 -0.37
N SER A 69 -15.99 -16.59 -1.41
CA SER A 69 -15.12 -17.12 -2.47
C SER A 69 -13.67 -17.33 -2.02
N ILE A 70 -13.24 -16.74 -0.90
CA ILE A 70 -11.89 -16.93 -0.35
C ILE A 70 -11.71 -18.28 0.33
N ILE A 71 -12.79 -18.87 0.85
CA ILE A 71 -12.72 -20.13 1.60
C ILE A 71 -12.85 -21.28 0.60
N ALA A 72 -11.70 -21.83 0.20
CA ALA A 72 -11.60 -23.10 -0.51
C ALA A 72 -11.62 -24.28 0.47
#